data_AF-A0A1E3T1Z3-F1
#
_entry.id   AF-A0A1E3T1Z3-F1
#
_cell.length_a   1.000
_cell.length_b   1.000
_cell.length_c   1.000
_cell.angle_alpha   90.00
_cell.angle_beta   90.00
_cell.angle_gamma   90.00
#
_symmetry.space_group_name_H-M   'P 1'
#
loop_
_entity.id
_entity.type
_entity.pdbx_description
1 polymer ?
#
loop_
_entity_poly.entity_id
_entity_poly.type
_entity_poly.pdbx_seq_one_letter_code
_entity_poly.pdbx_strand_id
1 'polypeptide(L)'
;MAVRGLRALKKIMQTTFDPELVIPDEARVTEFTGDNSLSRKDLSQHPIPADSLIWKYWGRLDVIFFGSGVVGTIAGAWPQMAKATTNSVLFTGDSSFGARAKIYKVRRQRSREYIYGTVYEAADDAKKYGLKTRNMHKSVKGELREGTYHALNAETFYFAHVTFFYHLLIIITEQLYFDGSMPRAMKEQIFEESKEWYSMWGVDDTPQPDTYDDFERYLENIERNYLVNSQVTQVMLEQFMDPRPAPRWWPSAMKKFVWPWVAARRQIVVNSFPPHVRELFNLEWTPEDEELARRFMRMYRRFYGVVERLVPLKFLYLPVAVEGFEREGVDPRRITLESAQRALRENRGRRLAPESPPTNEPHGVLAAG
;
A
#
# COMPACT_ATOMS: atom_id res chain seq x y z
N MET A 1 -21.58 -11.37 -21.75
CA MET A 1 -20.88 -10.34 -20.95
C MET A 1 -20.20 -10.83 -19.65
N ALA A 2 -20.26 -12.13 -19.29
CA ALA A 2 -19.23 -12.77 -18.43
C ALA A 2 -17.80 -12.56 -18.98
N VAL A 3 -17.75 -12.32 -20.28
CA VAL A 3 -16.56 -11.92 -21.00
C VAL A 3 -15.98 -10.60 -20.52
N ARG A 4 -16.68 -9.59 -19.97
CA ARG A 4 -16.06 -8.26 -19.71
C ARG A 4 -15.19 -8.16 -18.45
N GLY A 5 -15.52 -8.81 -17.33
CA GLY A 5 -14.69 -8.81 -16.11
C GLY A 5 -13.47 -9.73 -16.23
N LEU A 6 -13.67 -10.94 -16.77
CA LEU A 6 -12.57 -11.81 -17.20
C LEU A 6 -11.80 -11.19 -18.37
N ARG A 7 -12.43 -10.47 -19.30
CA ARG A 7 -11.73 -9.67 -20.33
C ARG A 7 -10.97 -8.53 -19.71
N ALA A 8 -11.41 -7.87 -18.65
CA ALA A 8 -10.64 -6.78 -18.06
C ALA A 8 -9.34 -7.33 -17.46
N LEU A 9 -9.42 -8.40 -16.66
CA LEU A 9 -8.21 -9.07 -16.15
C LEU A 9 -7.38 -9.69 -17.28
N LYS A 10 -8.03 -10.35 -18.25
CA LYS A 10 -7.36 -10.92 -19.43
C LYS A 10 -6.77 -9.85 -20.33
N LYS A 11 -7.40 -8.69 -20.49
CA LYS A 11 -6.93 -7.53 -21.23
C LYS A 11 -5.75 -6.93 -20.50
N ILE A 12 -5.85 -6.59 -19.21
CA ILE A 12 -4.69 -6.18 -18.39
C ILE A 12 -3.51 -7.15 -18.55
N MET A 13 -3.78 -8.46 -18.52
CA MET A 13 -2.73 -9.48 -18.69
C MET A 13 -2.29 -9.71 -20.14
N GLN A 14 -3.06 -9.28 -21.14
CA GLN A 14 -2.75 -9.37 -22.57
C GLN A 14 -2.27 -8.04 -23.14
N THR A 15 -2.43 -6.93 -22.40
CA THR A 15 -1.97 -5.61 -22.78
C THR A 15 -0.47 -5.67 -22.86
N THR A 16 0.03 -5.52 -24.08
CA THR A 16 1.39 -5.08 -24.32
C THR A 16 1.29 -3.56 -24.41
N PHE A 17 2.01 -2.86 -23.54
CA PHE A 17 2.07 -1.41 -23.61
C PHE A 17 2.96 -1.03 -24.78
N ASP A 18 2.58 0.03 -25.51
CA ASP A 18 3.50 0.66 -26.42
C ASP A 18 4.48 1.47 -25.57
N PRO A 19 5.78 1.11 -25.53
CA PRO A 19 6.74 1.79 -24.69
C PRO A 19 6.82 3.29 -24.99
N GLU A 20 6.54 3.74 -26.21
CA GLU A 20 6.62 5.16 -26.58
C GLU A 20 5.42 5.95 -26.05
N LEU A 21 4.24 5.32 -25.94
CA LEU A 21 2.98 5.98 -25.56
C LEU A 21 2.61 5.86 -24.08
N VAL A 22 3.48 5.27 -23.24
CA VAL A 22 3.20 5.06 -21.80
C VAL A 22 2.93 6.37 -21.07
N ILE A 23 3.70 7.40 -21.42
CA ILE A 23 3.60 8.75 -20.85
C ILE A 23 3.10 9.66 -21.96
N PRO A 24 2.09 10.53 -21.72
CA PRO A 24 1.62 11.49 -22.71
C PRO A 24 2.75 12.39 -23.23
N ASP A 25 2.73 12.72 -24.52
CA ASP A 25 3.81 13.44 -25.20
C ASP A 25 4.02 14.85 -24.63
N GLU A 26 2.93 15.49 -24.23
CA GLU A 26 2.85 16.83 -23.66
C GLU A 26 3.30 16.90 -22.19
N ALA A 27 3.48 15.76 -21.52
CA ALA A 27 3.82 15.72 -20.11
C ALA A 27 5.33 16.00 -19.91
N ARG A 28 5.64 17.06 -19.16
CA ARG A 28 7.01 17.31 -18.70
C ARG A 28 7.34 16.37 -17.54
N VAL A 29 8.33 15.50 -17.73
CA VAL A 29 8.74 14.53 -16.71
C VAL A 29 10.07 14.95 -16.10
N THR A 30 10.09 15.17 -14.79
CA THR A 30 11.33 15.40 -14.04
C THR A 30 12.20 14.15 -14.05
N GLU A 31 13.49 14.29 -14.30
CA GLU A 31 14.42 13.16 -14.23
C GLU A 31 14.67 12.76 -12.77
N PHE A 32 14.40 11.49 -12.45
CA PHE A 32 14.64 10.90 -11.13
C PHE A 32 15.53 9.68 -11.28
N THR A 33 16.84 9.92 -11.22
CA THR A 33 17.88 8.92 -11.45
C THR A 33 18.66 8.59 -10.17
N GLY A 34 19.54 7.60 -10.23
CA GLY A 34 20.39 7.16 -9.12
C GLY A 34 19.82 6.03 -8.26
N ASP A 35 20.72 5.19 -7.74
CA ASP A 35 20.40 4.19 -6.71
C ASP A 35 20.70 4.81 -5.33
N ASN A 36 19.65 5.27 -4.63
CA ASN A 36 19.76 5.83 -3.28
C ASN A 36 19.63 4.74 -2.18
N SER A 37 20.04 3.51 -2.48
CA SER A 37 20.17 2.46 -1.45
C SER A 37 21.19 2.87 -0.38
N LEU A 38 20.79 2.80 0.88
CA LEU A 38 21.71 3.00 1.99
C LEU A 38 22.72 1.84 2.09
N SER A 39 23.96 2.20 2.41
CA SER A 39 25.02 1.22 2.68
C SER A 39 24.78 0.55 4.03
N ARG A 40 25.40 -0.61 4.28
CA ARG A 40 25.17 -1.37 5.54
C ARG A 40 25.44 -0.58 6.81
N LYS A 41 26.44 0.32 6.79
CA LYS A 41 26.80 1.16 7.95
C LYS A 41 25.81 2.30 8.20
N ASP A 42 25.03 2.68 7.18
CA ASP A 42 24.07 3.78 7.24
C ASP A 42 22.63 3.26 7.44
N LEU A 43 22.44 1.93 7.49
CA LEU A 43 21.14 1.33 7.74
C LEU A 43 20.70 1.56 9.19
N SER A 44 19.56 2.22 9.36
CA SER A 44 18.89 2.38 10.65
C SER A 44 17.45 1.87 10.51
N GLN A 45 17.27 0.54 10.55
CA GLN A 45 15.96 -0.08 10.35
C GLN A 45 15.20 -0.23 11.66
N HIS A 46 13.94 0.21 11.66
CA HIS A 46 13.12 0.33 12.85
C HIS A 46 11.78 -0.41 12.68
N PRO A 47 11.68 -1.66 13.16
CA PRO A 47 10.42 -2.39 13.14
C PRO A 47 9.31 -1.61 13.86
N ILE A 48 8.13 -1.61 13.25
CA ILE A 48 6.94 -0.95 13.79
C ILE A 48 6.48 -1.72 15.05
N PRO A 49 6.15 -1.04 16.16
CA PRO A 49 5.63 -1.73 17.33
C PRO A 49 4.28 -2.40 17.05
N ALA A 50 4.03 -3.55 17.67
CA ALA A 50 2.85 -4.38 17.41
C ALA A 50 1.50 -3.74 17.82
N ASP A 51 1.52 -2.81 18.77
CA ASP A 51 0.33 -2.06 19.24
C ASP A 51 0.11 -0.76 18.41
N SER A 52 0.55 -0.72 17.15
CA SER A 52 0.44 0.43 16.24
C SER A 52 -0.86 0.46 15.43
N LEU A 53 -1.25 1.64 14.93
CA LEU A 53 -2.40 1.76 14.03
C LEU A 53 -2.15 1.09 12.67
N ILE A 54 -0.90 1.09 12.18
CA ILE A 54 -0.51 0.31 10.99
C ILE A 54 -0.77 -1.17 11.23
N TRP A 55 -0.34 -1.74 12.37
CA TRP A 55 -0.64 -3.13 12.70
C TRP A 55 -2.15 -3.41 12.74
N LYS A 56 -2.94 -2.48 13.30
CA LYS A 56 -4.40 -2.60 13.38
C LYS A 56 -5.09 -2.69 12.02
N TYR A 57 -4.69 -1.88 11.04
CA TYR A 57 -5.48 -1.67 9.82
C TYR A 57 -4.85 -2.25 8.55
N TRP A 58 -3.52 -2.31 8.44
CA TRP A 58 -2.83 -2.64 7.19
C TRP A 58 -3.13 -4.04 6.64
N GLY A 59 -3.09 -5.05 7.52
CA GLY A 59 -3.29 -6.46 7.18
C GLY A 59 -4.75 -6.85 6.96
N ARG A 60 -5.69 -5.91 7.00
CA ARG A 60 -7.12 -6.22 6.91
C ARG A 60 -7.55 -6.53 5.47
N LEU A 61 -8.33 -7.60 5.31
CA LEU A 61 -8.72 -8.10 3.99
C LEU A 61 -9.60 -7.11 3.20
N ASP A 62 -10.45 -6.35 3.90
CA ASP A 62 -11.30 -5.31 3.31
C ASP A 62 -10.49 -4.09 2.87
N VAL A 63 -9.57 -3.59 3.70
CA VAL A 63 -8.62 -2.51 3.37
C VAL A 63 -7.85 -2.87 2.11
N ILE A 64 -7.39 -4.12 2.00
CA ILE A 64 -6.70 -4.63 0.80
C ILE A 64 -7.65 -4.73 -0.41
N PHE A 65 -8.86 -5.26 -0.22
CA PHE A 65 -9.82 -5.45 -1.29
C PHE A 65 -10.20 -4.13 -1.96
N PHE A 66 -10.51 -3.11 -1.15
CA PHE A 66 -10.86 -1.78 -1.64
C PHE A 66 -9.63 -0.98 -2.08
N GLY A 67 -8.55 -0.97 -1.30
CA GLY A 67 -7.36 -0.16 -1.55
C GLY A 67 -6.45 -0.65 -2.68
N SER A 68 -6.44 -1.94 -3.00
CA SER A 68 -5.64 -2.47 -4.11
C SER A 68 -5.95 -1.84 -5.47
N GLY A 69 -7.20 -1.34 -5.65
CA GLY A 69 -7.58 -0.60 -6.84
C GLY A 69 -6.89 0.77 -6.93
N VAL A 70 -6.74 1.45 -5.79
CA VAL A 70 -6.15 2.80 -5.69
C VAL A 70 -4.64 2.76 -5.91
N VAL A 71 -3.94 1.79 -5.31
CA VAL A 71 -2.48 1.69 -5.45
C VAL A 71 -2.04 1.55 -6.89
N GLY A 72 -2.67 0.65 -7.64
CA GLY A 72 -2.27 0.39 -9.03
C GLY A 72 -2.46 1.61 -9.94
N THR A 73 -3.50 2.41 -9.69
CA THR A 73 -3.82 3.59 -10.50
C THR A 73 -2.93 4.77 -10.14
N ILE A 74 -2.74 5.07 -8.84
CA ILE A 74 -1.92 6.20 -8.42
C ILE A 74 -0.42 5.95 -8.64
N ALA A 75 0.05 4.71 -8.43
CA ALA A 75 1.41 4.32 -8.77
C ALA A 75 1.67 4.40 -10.28
N GLY A 76 0.66 4.06 -11.10
CA GLY A 76 0.73 4.23 -12.54
C GLY A 76 0.80 5.70 -12.96
N ALA A 77 0.31 6.62 -12.14
CA ALA A 77 0.31 8.04 -12.46
C ALA A 77 1.67 8.69 -12.25
N TRP A 78 2.57 8.04 -11.50
CA TRP A 78 3.97 8.46 -11.39
C TRP A 78 4.75 8.01 -12.64
N PRO A 79 5.30 8.93 -13.47
CA PRO A 79 5.85 8.60 -14.79
C PRO A 79 6.90 7.46 -14.79
N GLN A 80 7.83 7.49 -13.85
CA GLN A 80 8.92 6.51 -13.73
C GLN A 80 8.41 5.14 -13.31
N MET A 81 7.38 5.10 -12.45
CA MET A 81 6.74 3.86 -12.02
C MET A 81 5.87 3.28 -13.13
N ALA A 82 5.23 4.13 -13.94
CA ALA A 82 4.52 3.72 -15.15
C ALA A 82 5.48 3.00 -16.11
N LYS A 83 6.61 3.64 -16.47
CA LYS A 83 7.65 3.07 -17.34
C LYS A 83 8.26 1.79 -16.75
N ALA A 84 8.56 1.77 -15.45
CA ALA A 84 9.05 0.58 -14.77
C ALA A 84 8.05 -0.58 -14.83
N THR A 85 6.75 -0.27 -14.75
CA THR A 85 5.67 -1.26 -14.83
C THR A 85 5.58 -1.83 -16.23
N THR A 86 5.61 -1.02 -17.28
CA THR A 86 5.51 -1.49 -18.67
C THR A 86 6.70 -2.34 -19.10
N ASN A 87 7.90 -2.02 -18.60
CA ASN A 87 9.12 -2.78 -18.86
C ASN A 87 9.22 -4.07 -18.04
N SER A 88 8.24 -4.35 -17.17
CA SER A 88 8.22 -5.56 -16.38
C SER A 88 7.92 -6.79 -17.24
N VAL A 89 8.52 -7.93 -16.89
CA VAL A 89 8.23 -9.28 -17.44
C VAL A 89 6.75 -9.69 -17.41
N LEU A 90 5.89 -8.95 -16.70
CA LEU A 90 4.43 -9.13 -16.75
C LEU A 90 3.80 -8.63 -18.05
N PHE A 91 4.44 -7.66 -18.70
CA PHE A 91 3.95 -6.94 -19.87
C PHE A 91 4.93 -6.99 -21.05
N THR A 92 6.15 -7.51 -20.85
CA THR A 92 7.14 -7.74 -21.91
C THR A 92 7.15 -9.22 -22.37
N GLY A 93 7.22 -9.42 -23.69
CA GLY A 93 7.43 -10.72 -24.34
C GLY A 93 6.18 -11.47 -24.83
N ASP A 94 6.39 -12.37 -25.80
CA ASP A 94 5.40 -13.33 -26.36
C ASP A 94 5.13 -14.49 -25.40
N SER A 95 4.51 -14.18 -24.27
CA SER A 95 4.11 -15.18 -23.27
C SER A 95 2.60 -15.43 -23.33
N SER A 96 2.21 -16.70 -23.42
CA SER A 96 0.81 -17.10 -23.41
C SER A 96 0.10 -16.63 -22.13
N PHE A 97 -1.22 -16.44 -22.18
CA PHE A 97 -2.03 -16.00 -21.03
C PHE A 97 -1.75 -16.83 -19.76
N GLY A 98 -1.61 -18.16 -19.89
CA GLY A 98 -1.30 -19.04 -18.76
C GLY A 98 0.09 -18.81 -18.16
N ALA A 99 1.09 -18.55 -18.99
CA ALA A 99 2.44 -18.22 -18.54
C ALA A 99 2.45 -16.89 -17.78
N ARG A 100 1.81 -15.84 -18.33
CA ARG A 100 1.65 -14.55 -17.66
C ARG A 100 0.91 -14.69 -16.33
N ALA A 101 -0.17 -15.48 -16.28
CA ALA A 101 -0.92 -15.75 -15.05
C ALA A 101 -0.05 -16.36 -13.96
N LYS A 102 0.82 -17.33 -14.33
CA LYS A 102 1.72 -18.01 -13.39
C LYS A 102 2.78 -17.05 -12.86
N ILE A 103 3.46 -16.31 -13.73
CA ILE A 103 4.48 -15.30 -13.35
C ILE A 103 3.86 -14.26 -12.42
N TYR A 104 2.69 -13.75 -12.80
CA TYR A 104 1.94 -12.78 -12.01
C TYR A 104 1.56 -13.29 -10.63
N LYS A 105 1.02 -14.51 -10.53
CA LYS A 105 0.66 -15.13 -9.24
C LYS A 105 1.88 -15.22 -8.32
N VAL A 106 3.00 -15.76 -8.82
CA VAL A 106 4.21 -15.97 -8.02
C VAL A 106 4.86 -14.64 -7.61
N ARG A 107 4.91 -13.65 -8.52
CA ARG A 107 5.43 -12.31 -8.18
C ARG A 107 4.56 -11.62 -7.14
N ARG A 108 3.24 -11.65 -7.32
CA ARG A 108 2.30 -11.05 -6.37
C ARG A 108 2.41 -11.70 -5.00
N GLN A 109 2.53 -13.03 -4.95
CA GLN A 109 2.73 -13.73 -3.69
C GLN A 109 4.01 -13.25 -2.99
N ARG A 110 5.16 -13.27 -3.68
CA ARG A 110 6.44 -12.78 -3.12
C ARG A 110 6.39 -11.33 -2.68
N SER A 111 5.81 -10.44 -3.49
CA SER A 111 5.65 -9.02 -3.13
C SER A 111 4.79 -8.87 -1.88
N ARG A 112 3.71 -9.62 -1.73
CA ARG A 112 2.87 -9.58 -0.52
C ARG A 112 3.64 -10.11 0.68
N GLU A 113 4.29 -11.26 0.56
CA GLU A 113 5.11 -11.83 1.63
C GLU A 113 6.13 -10.81 2.14
N TYR A 114 6.85 -10.12 1.25
CA TYR A 114 7.88 -9.18 1.69
C TYR A 114 7.27 -7.89 2.26
N ILE A 115 6.29 -7.28 1.58
CA ILE A 115 5.71 -6.00 2.01
C ILE A 115 4.98 -6.16 3.35
N TYR A 116 4.10 -7.15 3.49
CA TYR A 116 3.41 -7.37 4.77
C TYR A 116 4.35 -7.95 5.82
N GLY A 117 5.34 -8.74 5.43
CA GLY A 117 6.36 -9.26 6.34
C GLY A 117 7.19 -8.16 7.00
N THR A 118 7.47 -7.05 6.32
CA THR A 118 8.16 -5.90 6.96
C THR A 118 7.40 -5.28 8.13
N VAL A 119 6.08 -5.49 8.21
CA VAL A 119 5.23 -4.97 9.27
C VAL A 119 5.02 -6.04 10.34
N TYR A 120 4.64 -7.25 9.94
CA TYR A 120 4.07 -8.25 10.84
C TYR A 120 5.03 -9.38 11.27
N GLU A 121 6.18 -9.54 10.63
CA GLU A 121 7.14 -10.58 11.00
C GLU A 121 7.99 -10.17 12.20
N ALA A 122 8.70 -11.14 12.79
CA ALA A 122 9.66 -10.85 13.85
C ALA A 122 10.71 -9.83 13.38
N ALA A 123 11.20 -8.99 14.29
CA ALA A 123 12.04 -7.83 13.98
C ALA A 123 13.20 -8.13 12.98
N ASP A 124 13.93 -9.22 13.18
CA ASP A 124 15.05 -9.59 12.31
C ASP A 124 14.60 -10.03 10.91
N ASP A 125 13.49 -10.74 10.81
CA ASP A 125 12.95 -11.19 9.52
C ASP A 125 12.29 -10.03 8.77
N ALA A 126 11.56 -9.16 9.48
CA ALA A 126 11.03 -7.92 8.94
C ALA A 126 12.13 -7.06 8.29
N LYS A 127 13.29 -6.90 8.95
CA LYS A 127 14.46 -6.19 8.40
C LYS A 127 14.98 -6.86 7.13
N LYS A 128 15.08 -8.20 7.12
CA LYS A 128 15.51 -8.96 5.92
C LYS A 128 14.53 -8.78 4.76
N TYR A 129 13.22 -8.79 5.01
CA TYR A 129 12.21 -8.59 3.98
C TYR A 129 12.26 -7.19 3.35
N GLY A 130 12.55 -6.17 4.15
CA GLY A 130 12.78 -4.81 3.65
C GLY A 130 13.96 -4.75 2.68
N LEU A 131 15.11 -5.32 3.06
CA LEU A 131 16.30 -5.38 2.20
C LEU A 131 16.09 -6.25 0.95
N LYS A 132 15.33 -7.34 1.05
CA LYS A 132 14.94 -8.16 -0.12
C LYS A 132 14.11 -7.34 -1.10
N THR A 133 13.14 -6.56 -0.60
CA THR A 133 12.31 -5.67 -1.43
C THR A 133 13.17 -4.64 -2.14
N ARG A 134 14.04 -3.92 -1.41
CA ARG A 134 15.00 -2.98 -2.02
C ARG A 134 15.86 -3.64 -3.09
N ASN A 135 16.48 -4.79 -2.77
CA ASN A 135 17.37 -5.47 -3.70
C ASN A 135 16.66 -5.94 -4.99
N MET A 136 15.37 -6.26 -4.93
CA MET A 136 14.57 -6.55 -6.13
C MET A 136 14.42 -5.34 -7.07
N HIS A 137 14.55 -4.12 -6.57
CA HIS A 137 14.38 -2.88 -7.35
C HIS A 137 15.70 -2.35 -7.90
N LYS A 138 16.87 -2.90 -7.52
CA LYS A 138 18.19 -2.46 -8.01
C LYS A 138 18.37 -2.57 -9.52
N SER A 139 17.74 -3.55 -10.15
CA SER A 139 17.80 -3.72 -11.61
C SER A 139 16.70 -2.97 -12.36
N VAL A 140 15.78 -2.30 -11.65
CA VAL A 140 14.62 -1.65 -12.26
C VAL A 140 15.00 -0.20 -12.59
N LYS A 141 15.39 0.02 -13.83
CA LYS A 141 15.80 1.31 -14.38
C LYS A 141 15.56 1.34 -15.88
N GLY A 142 15.59 2.51 -16.50
CA GLY A 142 15.37 2.65 -17.94
C GLY A 142 15.40 4.09 -18.41
N GLU A 143 14.94 4.29 -19.64
CA GLU A 143 14.94 5.59 -20.32
C GLU A 143 13.56 6.27 -20.23
N LEU A 144 13.59 7.60 -20.17
CA LEU A 144 12.49 8.52 -20.37
C LEU A 144 12.71 9.27 -21.69
N ARG A 145 11.71 10.02 -22.17
CA ARG A 145 11.87 10.82 -23.40
C ARG A 145 13.04 11.80 -23.29
N GLU A 146 13.18 12.42 -22.13
CA GLU A 146 14.19 13.45 -21.83
C GLU A 146 15.04 13.06 -20.61
N GLY A 147 15.57 11.83 -20.57
CA GLY A 147 16.49 11.40 -19.52
C GLY A 147 16.36 9.93 -19.13
N THR A 148 16.67 9.62 -17.88
CA THR A 148 16.64 8.25 -17.33
C THR A 148 15.85 8.16 -16.02
N TYR A 149 15.52 6.95 -15.61
CA TYR A 149 14.96 6.71 -14.29
C TYR A 149 15.59 5.53 -13.59
N HIS A 150 15.55 5.54 -12.26
CA HIS A 150 15.92 4.41 -11.42
C HIS A 150 14.87 4.20 -10.33
N ALA A 151 14.40 2.97 -10.12
CA ALA A 151 13.32 2.69 -9.16
C ALA A 151 13.72 2.94 -7.70
N LEU A 152 15.02 2.89 -7.39
CA LEU A 152 15.58 3.22 -6.07
C LEU A 152 16.02 4.69 -5.96
N ASN A 153 15.63 5.55 -6.89
CA ASN A 153 15.72 6.99 -6.65
C ASN A 153 14.87 7.33 -5.42
N ALA A 154 15.40 8.15 -4.51
CA ALA A 154 14.79 8.43 -3.21
C ALA A 154 13.34 8.93 -3.35
N GLU A 155 13.12 9.93 -4.21
CA GLU A 155 11.80 10.56 -4.42
C GLU A 155 10.78 9.54 -4.97
N THR A 156 11.19 8.79 -6.01
CA THR A 156 10.34 7.76 -6.62
C THR A 156 9.99 6.64 -5.63
N PHE A 157 10.96 6.21 -4.82
CA PHE A 157 10.76 5.14 -3.84
C PHE A 157 9.90 5.60 -2.66
N TYR A 158 10.08 6.85 -2.20
CA TYR A 158 9.22 7.44 -1.18
C TYR A 158 7.78 7.58 -1.68
N PHE A 159 7.55 8.07 -2.90
CA PHE A 159 6.19 8.14 -3.45
C PHE A 159 5.54 6.74 -3.56
N ALA A 160 6.32 5.71 -3.92
CA ALA A 160 5.81 4.33 -3.88
C ALA A 160 5.32 3.93 -2.47
N HIS A 161 6.01 4.35 -1.42
CA HIS A 161 5.57 4.17 -0.03
C HIS A 161 4.30 4.96 0.30
N VAL A 162 4.17 6.20 -0.20
CA VAL A 162 2.95 7.04 -0.08
C VAL A 162 1.73 6.32 -0.66
N THR A 163 1.88 5.61 -1.79
CA THR A 163 0.78 4.81 -2.35
C THR A 163 0.25 3.75 -1.37
N PHE A 164 1.09 3.23 -0.48
CA PHE A 164 0.68 2.26 0.52
C PHE A 164 0.13 2.92 1.80
N PHE A 165 0.92 3.72 2.51
CA PHE A 165 0.47 4.20 3.82
C PHE A 165 -0.64 5.26 3.72
N TYR A 166 -0.64 6.09 2.67
CA TYR A 166 -1.65 7.12 2.51
C TYR A 166 -2.84 6.61 1.70
N HIS A 167 -2.64 6.29 0.42
CA HIS A 167 -3.74 5.97 -0.49
C HIS A 167 -4.42 4.62 -0.18
N LEU A 168 -3.65 3.58 0.15
CA LEU A 168 -4.24 2.29 0.53
C LEU A 168 -4.69 2.31 1.99
N LEU A 169 -3.84 2.70 2.92
CA LEU A 169 -4.13 2.57 4.34
C LEU A 169 -4.99 3.71 4.88
N ILE A 170 -4.50 4.95 4.94
CA ILE A 170 -5.23 6.09 5.53
C ILE A 170 -6.58 6.32 4.83
N ILE A 171 -6.59 6.48 3.51
CA ILE A 171 -7.80 6.88 2.76
C ILE A 171 -8.89 5.80 2.80
N ILE A 172 -8.53 4.53 2.65
CA ILE A 172 -9.52 3.44 2.71
C ILE A 172 -10.01 3.23 4.13
N THR A 173 -9.12 3.35 5.12
CA THR A 173 -9.51 3.24 6.53
C THR A 173 -10.47 4.36 6.91
N GLU A 174 -10.19 5.59 6.49
CA GLU A 174 -11.05 6.75 6.67
C GLU A 174 -12.45 6.53 6.09
N GLN A 175 -12.53 6.09 4.83
CA GLN A 175 -13.82 5.83 4.18
C GLN A 175 -14.60 4.71 4.87
N LEU A 176 -13.96 3.58 5.16
CA LEU A 176 -14.65 2.40 5.67
C LEU A 176 -15.02 2.52 7.16
N TYR A 177 -14.10 2.95 8.02
CA TYR A 177 -14.29 2.91 9.48
C TYR A 177 -14.74 4.25 10.07
N PHE A 178 -14.52 5.35 9.35
CA PHE A 178 -14.78 6.71 9.84
C PHE A 178 -15.78 7.48 8.98
N ASP A 179 -16.51 6.81 8.07
CA ASP A 179 -17.51 7.44 7.20
C ASP A 179 -16.95 8.63 6.40
N GLY A 180 -15.66 8.53 6.03
CA GLY A 180 -14.94 9.58 5.30
C GLY A 180 -14.34 10.69 6.17
N SER A 181 -14.41 10.59 7.50
CA SER A 181 -13.88 11.62 8.41
C SER A 181 -13.08 11.01 9.57
N MET A 182 -11.85 10.60 9.29
CA MET A 182 -10.94 10.06 10.30
C MET A 182 -10.29 11.20 11.09
N PRO A 183 -10.21 11.11 12.44
CA PRO A 183 -9.55 12.14 13.24
C PRO A 183 -8.13 12.42 12.77
N ARG A 184 -7.77 13.71 12.66
CA ARG A 184 -6.44 14.13 12.19
C ARG A 184 -5.29 13.47 12.96
N ALA A 185 -5.42 13.39 14.29
CA ALA A 185 -4.42 12.74 15.15
C ALA A 185 -4.18 11.25 14.82
N MET A 186 -5.17 10.53 14.26
CA MET A 186 -4.95 9.16 13.78
C MET A 186 -4.16 9.15 12.47
N LYS A 187 -4.42 10.10 11.57
CA LYS A 187 -3.64 10.25 10.32
C LYS A 187 -2.18 10.60 10.64
N GLU A 188 -1.96 11.55 11.54
CA GLU A 188 -0.64 11.94 12.04
C GLU A 188 0.09 10.76 12.68
N GLN A 189 -0.61 9.97 13.51
CA GLN A 189 -0.01 8.79 14.12
C GLN A 189 0.37 7.73 13.08
N ILE A 190 -0.50 7.42 12.11
CA ILE A 190 -0.18 6.49 11.02
C ILE A 190 1.00 7.02 10.19
N PHE A 191 1.06 8.32 9.93
CA PHE A 191 2.18 8.95 9.25
C PHE A 191 3.49 8.77 10.03
N GLU A 192 3.51 9.02 11.34
CA GLU A 192 4.70 8.80 12.18
C GLU A 192 5.13 7.33 12.23
N GLU A 193 4.19 6.39 12.29
CA GLU A 193 4.47 4.96 12.19
C GLU A 193 4.98 4.57 10.80
N SER A 194 4.53 5.26 9.75
CA SER A 194 4.96 5.01 8.37
C SER A 194 6.43 5.37 8.15
N LYS A 195 7.01 6.25 8.98
CA LYS A 195 8.45 6.56 8.96
C LYS A 195 9.28 5.37 9.44
N GLU A 196 8.83 4.72 10.52
CA GLU A 196 9.43 3.49 11.03
C GLU A 196 9.32 2.39 9.96
N TRP A 197 8.16 2.28 9.31
CA TRP A 197 8.00 1.36 8.18
C TRP A 197 8.97 1.68 7.04
N TYR A 198 9.12 2.95 6.65
CA TYR A 198 9.98 3.36 5.54
C TYR A 198 11.45 3.02 5.80
N SER A 199 11.90 3.19 7.05
CA SER A 199 13.26 2.85 7.47
C SER A 199 13.64 1.39 7.17
N MET A 200 12.64 0.48 7.16
CA MET A 200 12.84 -0.95 6.87
C MET A 200 13.34 -1.18 5.45
N TRP A 201 13.06 -0.29 4.51
CA TRP A 201 13.47 -0.44 3.12
C TRP A 201 14.98 -0.24 2.92
N GLY A 202 15.64 0.56 3.78
CA GLY A 202 17.06 0.86 3.64
C GLY A 202 17.38 1.66 2.38
N VAL A 203 16.50 2.61 2.06
CA VAL A 203 16.63 3.61 0.99
C VAL A 203 16.64 4.98 1.67
N ASP A 204 17.36 5.92 1.08
CA ASP A 204 17.40 7.32 1.50
C ASP A 204 15.98 7.87 1.77
N ASP A 205 15.83 8.50 2.93
CA ASP A 205 14.59 9.06 3.46
C ASP A 205 14.54 10.58 3.41
N THR A 206 15.49 11.25 2.75
CA THR A 206 15.48 12.71 2.58
C THR A 206 14.21 13.29 1.94
N PRO A 207 13.46 12.59 1.05
CA PRO A 207 12.17 13.09 0.56
C PRO A 207 11.03 13.01 1.57
N GLN A 208 11.21 12.26 2.66
CA GLN A 208 10.17 12.05 3.66
C GLN A 208 9.93 13.36 4.44
N PRO A 209 8.69 13.88 4.46
CA PRO A 209 8.37 15.09 5.20
C PRO A 209 8.51 14.92 6.72
N ASP A 210 8.84 16.02 7.40
CA ASP A 210 9.03 16.04 8.86
C ASP A 210 7.71 15.98 9.63
N THR A 211 6.67 16.65 9.13
CA THR A 211 5.35 16.68 9.77
C THR A 211 4.25 16.22 8.83
N TYR A 212 3.08 15.91 9.38
CA TYR A 212 1.92 15.57 8.55
C TYR A 212 1.43 16.75 7.70
N ASP A 213 1.58 17.98 8.20
CA ASP A 213 1.30 19.21 7.45
C ASP A 213 2.24 19.35 6.24
N ASP A 214 3.53 19.06 6.42
CA ASP A 214 4.50 19.03 5.32
C ASP A 214 4.15 17.92 4.33
N PHE A 215 3.68 16.77 4.82
CA PHE A 215 3.22 15.68 3.97
C PHE A 215 1.99 16.05 3.13
N GLU A 216 1.01 16.75 3.68
CA GLU A 216 -0.15 17.21 2.90
C GLU A 216 0.28 18.19 1.80
N ARG A 217 1.22 19.10 2.08
CA ARG A 217 1.81 20.00 1.07
C ARG A 217 2.61 19.24 0.01
N TYR A 218 3.43 18.29 0.44
CA TYR A 218 4.20 17.42 -0.43
C TYR A 218 3.27 16.69 -1.40
N LEU A 219 2.21 16.07 -0.88
CA LEU A 219 1.27 15.30 -1.68
C LEU A 219 0.51 16.19 -2.66
N GLU A 220 0.00 17.35 -2.22
CA GLU A 220 -0.70 18.28 -3.12
C GLU A 220 0.22 18.73 -4.28
N ASN A 221 1.50 18.99 -4.00
CA ASN A 221 2.47 19.31 -5.03
C ASN A 221 2.67 18.15 -6.02
N ILE A 222 2.83 16.92 -5.53
CA ILE A 222 2.95 15.74 -6.39
C ILE A 222 1.71 15.55 -7.26
N GLU A 223 0.53 15.59 -6.66
CA GLU A 223 -0.75 15.35 -7.34
C GLU A 223 -1.02 16.38 -8.44
N ARG A 224 -0.62 17.65 -8.25
CA ARG A 224 -0.84 18.73 -9.22
C ARG A 224 0.24 18.84 -10.28
N ASN A 225 1.50 18.53 -9.94
CA ASN A 225 2.65 18.90 -10.78
C ASN A 225 3.42 17.70 -11.36
N TYR A 226 3.27 16.50 -10.81
CA TYR A 226 4.09 15.34 -11.19
C TYR A 226 3.28 14.14 -11.70
N LEU A 227 2.03 14.00 -11.26
CA LEU A 227 1.18 12.91 -11.74
C LEU A 227 0.73 13.14 -13.17
N VAL A 228 0.72 12.07 -13.95
CA VAL A 228 0.27 12.04 -15.35
C VAL A 228 -0.77 10.94 -15.55
N ASN A 229 -1.68 11.13 -16.50
CA ASN A 229 -2.63 10.08 -16.89
C ASN A 229 -1.98 9.06 -17.84
N SER A 230 -1.03 8.29 -17.33
CA SER A 230 -0.27 7.30 -18.09
C SER A 230 -1.16 6.17 -18.64
N GLN A 231 -0.66 5.45 -19.66
CA GLN A 231 -1.34 4.27 -20.18
C GLN A 231 -1.54 3.19 -19.08
N VAL A 232 -0.61 3.10 -18.12
CA VAL A 232 -0.73 2.19 -16.97
C VAL A 232 -1.91 2.59 -16.09
N THR A 233 -2.04 3.88 -15.77
CA THR A 233 -3.17 4.43 -15.00
C THR A 233 -4.49 4.12 -15.69
N GLN A 234 -4.60 4.43 -16.99
CA GLN A 234 -5.80 4.19 -17.78
C GLN A 234 -6.22 2.71 -17.74
N VAL A 235 -5.28 1.80 -18.01
CA VAL A 235 -5.52 0.35 -17.99
C VAL A 235 -5.99 -0.13 -16.62
N MET A 236 -5.43 0.40 -15.52
CA MET A 236 -5.84 0.04 -14.16
C MET A 236 -7.24 0.60 -13.84
N LEU A 237 -7.58 1.79 -14.36
CA LEU A 237 -8.86 2.47 -14.17
C LEU A 237 -10.01 1.92 -15.02
N GLU A 238 -9.76 1.20 -16.11
CA GLU A 238 -10.81 0.63 -16.97
C GLU A 238 -11.87 -0.18 -16.19
N GLN A 239 -11.49 -0.75 -15.04
CA GLN A 239 -12.41 -1.50 -14.20
C GLN A 239 -13.36 -0.64 -13.35
N PHE A 240 -13.08 0.65 -13.26
CA PHE A 240 -13.74 1.63 -12.41
C PHE A 240 -14.38 2.80 -13.19
N MET A 241 -14.19 2.89 -14.52
CA MET A 241 -14.83 3.94 -15.34
C MET A 241 -16.35 3.91 -15.21
N ASP A 242 -16.97 2.76 -15.52
CA ASP A 242 -18.43 2.62 -15.53
C ASP A 242 -18.97 1.80 -14.35
N PRO A 243 -20.17 2.14 -13.83
CA PRO A 243 -20.96 1.23 -13.02
C PRO A 243 -21.22 -0.07 -13.78
N ARG A 244 -20.91 -1.20 -13.16
CA ARG A 244 -21.17 -2.52 -13.75
C ARG A 244 -22.50 -3.05 -13.23
N PRO A 245 -23.35 -3.71 -14.02
CA PRO A 245 -24.49 -4.44 -13.47
C PRO A 245 -24.07 -5.81 -12.94
N ALA A 246 -24.85 -6.37 -12.01
CA ALA A 246 -24.62 -7.71 -11.51
C ALA A 246 -24.66 -8.75 -12.65
N PRO A 247 -23.75 -9.75 -12.67
CA PRO A 247 -23.80 -10.79 -13.69
C PRO A 247 -25.15 -11.51 -13.73
N ARG A 248 -25.79 -11.59 -14.91
CA ARG A 248 -27.13 -12.19 -15.04
C ARG A 248 -27.21 -13.63 -14.53
N TRP A 249 -26.13 -14.39 -14.67
CA TRP A 249 -25.99 -15.79 -14.24
C TRP A 249 -25.73 -15.96 -12.74
N TRP A 250 -25.51 -14.89 -11.97
CA TRP A 250 -25.37 -15.02 -10.51
C TRP A 250 -26.70 -15.46 -9.86
N PRO A 251 -26.66 -16.41 -8.91
CA PRO A 251 -27.79 -16.71 -8.04
C PRO A 251 -28.32 -15.46 -7.34
N SER A 252 -29.63 -15.43 -7.07
CA SER A 252 -30.29 -14.27 -6.44
C SER A 252 -29.67 -13.90 -5.10
N ALA A 253 -29.23 -14.89 -4.31
CA ALA A 253 -28.52 -14.65 -3.06
C ALA A 253 -27.19 -13.88 -3.27
N MET A 254 -26.38 -14.26 -4.27
CA MET A 254 -25.14 -13.54 -4.57
C MET A 254 -25.41 -12.12 -5.06
N LYS A 255 -26.44 -11.91 -5.89
CA LYS A 255 -26.87 -10.58 -6.31
C LYS A 255 -27.33 -9.71 -5.14
N LYS A 256 -27.92 -10.31 -4.11
CA LYS A 256 -28.38 -9.58 -2.91
C LYS A 256 -27.25 -9.28 -1.93
N PHE A 257 -26.36 -10.24 -1.69
CA PHE A 257 -25.40 -10.16 -0.57
C PHE A 257 -23.95 -9.90 -0.98
N VAL A 258 -23.51 -10.32 -2.18
CA VAL A 258 -22.11 -10.16 -2.63
C VAL A 258 -21.97 -8.99 -3.58
N TRP A 259 -22.93 -8.82 -4.48
CA TRP A 259 -22.88 -7.78 -5.51
C TRP A 259 -22.75 -6.34 -4.96
N PRO A 260 -23.45 -5.93 -3.88
CA PRO A 260 -23.28 -4.59 -3.33
C PRO A 260 -21.83 -4.25 -2.98
N TRP A 261 -21.07 -5.23 -2.46
CA TRP A 261 -19.64 -5.06 -2.13
C TRP A 261 -18.77 -4.91 -3.37
N VAL A 262 -19.04 -5.70 -4.41
CA VAL A 262 -18.32 -5.63 -5.69
C VAL A 262 -18.62 -4.33 -6.43
N ALA A 263 -19.88 -3.88 -6.41
CA ALA A 263 -20.29 -2.62 -7.01
C ALA A 263 -19.71 -1.41 -6.26
N ALA A 264 -19.74 -1.46 -4.93
CA ALA A 264 -19.17 -0.41 -4.08
C ALA A 264 -17.65 -0.26 -4.23
N ARG A 265 -16.95 -1.31 -4.70
CA ARG A 265 -15.51 -1.22 -4.94
C ARG A 265 -15.15 -0.09 -5.91
N ARG A 266 -15.95 0.15 -6.95
CA ARG A 266 -15.77 1.33 -7.82
C ARG A 266 -15.89 2.61 -7.00
N GLN A 267 -16.96 2.74 -6.23
CA GLN A 267 -17.26 3.96 -5.49
C GLN A 267 -16.15 4.31 -4.49
N ILE A 268 -15.70 3.33 -3.71
CA ILE A 268 -14.61 3.55 -2.76
C ILE A 268 -13.31 3.92 -3.46
N VAL A 269 -12.94 3.23 -4.55
CA VAL A 269 -11.70 3.55 -5.29
C VAL A 269 -11.76 4.94 -5.91
N VAL A 270 -12.81 5.29 -6.65
CA VAL A 270 -12.91 6.61 -7.30
C VAL A 270 -13.02 7.74 -6.27
N ASN A 271 -13.76 7.51 -5.18
CA ASN A 271 -13.86 8.47 -4.07
C ASN A 271 -12.53 8.66 -3.31
N SER A 272 -11.54 7.78 -3.51
CA SER A 272 -10.23 7.87 -2.85
C SER A 272 -9.31 8.94 -3.45
N PHE A 273 -9.64 9.44 -4.64
CA PHE A 273 -8.88 10.51 -5.29
C PHE A 273 -9.50 11.87 -4.97
N PRO A 274 -8.70 12.93 -4.74
CA PRO A 274 -9.21 14.29 -4.68
C PRO A 274 -9.73 14.73 -6.06
N PRO A 275 -10.59 15.78 -6.14
CA PRO A 275 -11.25 16.18 -7.39
C PRO A 275 -10.29 16.42 -8.56
N HIS A 276 -9.16 17.09 -8.32
CA HIS A 276 -8.18 17.40 -9.37
C HIS A 276 -7.46 16.14 -9.90
N VAL A 277 -7.29 15.10 -9.08
CA VAL A 277 -6.75 13.80 -9.54
C VAL A 277 -7.81 13.01 -10.31
N ARG A 278 -9.09 13.11 -9.95
CA ARG A 278 -10.19 12.52 -10.75
C ARG A 278 -10.26 13.16 -12.14
N GLU A 279 -10.12 14.48 -12.20
CA GLU A 279 -10.06 15.24 -13.46
C GLU A 279 -8.86 14.80 -14.30
N LEU A 280 -7.65 14.73 -13.72
CA LEU A 280 -6.46 14.20 -14.40
C LEU A 280 -6.73 12.81 -14.98
N PHE A 281 -7.43 11.95 -14.24
CA PHE A 281 -7.75 10.59 -14.64
C PHE A 281 -8.95 10.45 -15.57
N ASN A 282 -9.63 11.55 -15.93
CA ASN A 282 -10.88 11.55 -16.68
C ASN A 282 -11.98 10.69 -16.02
N LEU A 283 -12.04 10.71 -14.69
CA LEU A 283 -13.05 10.00 -13.91
C LEU A 283 -14.25 10.90 -13.65
N GLU A 284 -15.41 10.47 -14.14
CA GLU A 284 -16.69 11.10 -13.80
C GLU A 284 -17.09 10.74 -12.36
N TRP A 285 -17.46 11.75 -11.59
CA TRP A 285 -17.99 11.61 -10.24
C TRP A 285 -19.25 12.44 -10.06
N THR A 286 -20.40 11.79 -10.04
CA THR A 286 -21.69 12.46 -9.95
C THR A 286 -22.20 12.57 -8.50
N PRO A 287 -23.20 13.42 -8.22
CA PRO A 287 -23.86 13.46 -6.91
C PRO A 287 -24.47 12.11 -6.48
N GLU A 288 -24.93 11.30 -7.43
CA GLU A 288 -25.46 9.95 -7.16
C GLU A 288 -24.35 8.98 -6.73
N ASP A 289 -23.19 9.07 -7.35
CA ASP A 289 -22.00 8.30 -6.95
C ASP A 289 -21.59 8.66 -5.51
N GLU A 290 -21.61 9.95 -5.18
CA GLU A 290 -21.33 10.42 -3.82
C GLU A 290 -22.34 9.89 -2.79
N GLU A 291 -23.64 9.93 -3.10
CA GLU A 291 -24.68 9.37 -2.24
C GLU A 291 -24.52 7.85 -2.07
N LEU A 292 -24.19 7.13 -3.15
CA LEU A 292 -23.97 5.68 -3.09
C LEU A 292 -22.75 5.34 -2.24
N ALA A 293 -21.65 6.06 -2.39
CA ALA A 293 -20.46 5.92 -1.55
C ALA A 293 -20.81 6.15 -0.07
N ARG A 294 -21.51 7.25 0.24
CA ARG A 294 -21.90 7.60 1.62
C ARG A 294 -22.83 6.56 2.24
N ARG A 295 -23.81 6.05 1.48
CA ARG A 295 -24.68 4.95 1.91
C ARG A 295 -23.89 3.69 2.20
N PHE A 296 -22.95 3.35 1.32
CA PHE A 296 -22.09 2.19 1.49
C PHE A 296 -21.20 2.32 2.73
N MET A 297 -20.53 3.46 2.94
CA MET A 297 -19.67 3.71 4.09
C MET A 297 -20.44 3.60 5.42
N ARG A 298 -21.63 4.22 5.52
CA ARG A 298 -22.51 4.07 6.70
C ARG A 298 -22.95 2.63 6.95
N MET A 299 -23.33 1.92 5.89
CA MET A 299 -23.75 0.51 5.96
C MET A 299 -22.59 -0.39 6.38
N TYR A 300 -21.41 -0.15 5.80
CA TYR A 300 -20.17 -0.83 6.13
C TYR A 300 -19.81 -0.62 7.61
N ARG A 301 -19.80 0.62 8.11
CA ARG A 301 -19.48 0.93 9.52
C ARG A 301 -20.38 0.20 10.50
N ARG A 302 -21.69 0.13 10.21
CA ARG A 302 -22.67 -0.63 11.01
C ARG A 302 -22.44 -2.13 10.95
N PHE A 303 -22.25 -2.66 9.73
CA PHE A 303 -21.94 -4.07 9.51
C PHE A 303 -20.66 -4.47 10.26
N TYR A 304 -19.62 -3.67 10.14
CA TYR A 304 -18.31 -3.93 10.72
C TYR A 304 -18.34 -3.88 12.26
N GLY A 305 -19.08 -2.93 12.86
CA GLY A 305 -19.26 -2.89 14.31
C GLY A 305 -19.91 -4.14 14.92
N VAL A 306 -20.58 -4.97 14.10
CA VAL A 306 -21.09 -6.30 14.49
C VAL A 306 -20.08 -7.39 14.15
N VAL A 307 -19.57 -7.41 12.92
CA VAL A 307 -18.66 -8.44 12.42
C VAL A 307 -17.36 -8.51 13.22
N GLU A 308 -16.77 -7.36 13.55
CA GLU A 308 -15.50 -7.31 14.30
C GLU A 308 -15.61 -8.01 15.66
N ARG A 309 -16.77 -7.96 16.32
CA ARG A 309 -16.99 -8.55 17.64
C ARG A 309 -17.20 -10.07 17.59
N LEU A 310 -17.75 -10.58 16.50
CA LEU A 310 -18.23 -11.96 16.40
C LEU A 310 -17.32 -12.87 15.59
N VAL A 311 -16.62 -12.31 14.59
CA VAL A 311 -15.88 -13.10 13.60
C VAL A 311 -14.41 -13.23 14.03
N PRO A 312 -13.83 -14.44 14.04
CA PRO A 312 -12.40 -14.64 14.34
C PRO A 312 -11.46 -13.85 13.41
N LEU A 313 -10.32 -13.39 13.93
CA LEU A 313 -9.36 -12.54 13.21
C LEU A 313 -8.89 -13.13 11.87
N LYS A 314 -8.75 -14.45 11.75
CA LYS A 314 -8.38 -15.16 10.51
C LYS A 314 -9.31 -14.94 9.31
N PHE A 315 -10.53 -14.47 9.53
CA PHE A 315 -11.46 -14.12 8.46
C PHE A 315 -11.48 -12.61 8.14
N LEU A 316 -10.80 -11.80 8.95
CA LEU A 316 -10.73 -10.35 8.80
C LEU A 316 -9.34 -9.87 8.35
N TYR A 317 -8.29 -10.64 8.67
CA TYR A 317 -6.89 -10.28 8.43
C TYR A 317 -6.18 -11.30 7.55
N LEU A 318 -5.07 -10.88 6.94
CA LEU A 318 -4.11 -11.76 6.29
C LEU A 318 -3.49 -12.73 7.30
N PRO A 319 -3.11 -13.96 6.88
CA PRO A 319 -2.44 -14.93 7.73
C PRO A 319 -1.21 -14.36 8.48
N VAL A 320 -0.31 -13.68 7.77
CA VAL A 320 0.89 -13.06 8.36
C VAL A 320 0.58 -12.03 9.46
N ALA A 321 -0.54 -11.32 9.35
CA ALA A 321 -0.97 -10.37 10.38
C ALA A 321 -1.52 -11.11 11.61
N VAL A 322 -2.31 -12.18 11.40
CA VAL A 322 -2.81 -13.03 12.49
C VAL A 322 -1.66 -13.70 13.23
N GLU A 323 -0.71 -14.27 12.51
CA GLU A 323 0.51 -14.87 13.07
C GLU A 323 1.33 -13.82 13.85
N GLY A 324 1.42 -12.59 13.33
CA GLY A 324 2.02 -11.47 14.04
C GLY A 324 1.30 -11.14 15.36
N PHE A 325 -0.03 -11.02 15.33
CA PHE A 325 -0.83 -10.76 16.54
C PHE A 325 -0.68 -11.85 17.59
N GLU A 326 -0.70 -13.11 17.17
CA GLU A 326 -0.52 -14.28 18.05
C GLU A 326 0.88 -14.31 18.66
N ARG A 327 1.92 -14.03 17.85
CA ARG A 327 3.32 -14.01 18.31
C ARG A 327 3.56 -12.92 19.35
N GLU A 328 3.01 -11.72 19.14
CA GLU A 328 3.21 -10.57 20.03
C GLU A 328 2.18 -10.51 21.17
N GLY A 329 1.18 -11.40 21.18
CA GLY A 329 0.11 -11.41 22.18
C GLY A 329 -0.82 -10.19 22.11
N VAL A 330 -0.96 -9.56 20.94
CA VAL A 330 -1.73 -8.33 20.74
C VAL A 330 -3.08 -8.64 20.09
N ASP A 331 -4.18 -8.12 20.65
CA ASP A 331 -5.48 -8.12 19.99
C ASP A 331 -5.68 -6.79 19.23
N PRO A 332 -5.74 -6.78 17.89
CA PRO A 332 -5.87 -5.55 17.10
C PRO A 332 -7.12 -4.74 17.42
N ARG A 333 -8.15 -5.36 18.02
CA ARG A 333 -9.41 -4.69 18.40
C ARG A 333 -9.22 -3.76 19.59
N ARG A 334 -8.20 -4.01 20.42
CA ARG A 334 -7.87 -3.23 21.61
C ARG A 334 -6.90 -2.10 21.34
N ILE A 335 -6.29 -2.06 20.15
CA ILE A 335 -5.40 -0.99 19.74
C ILE A 335 -6.20 0.31 19.61
N THR A 336 -5.79 1.33 20.34
CA THR A 336 -6.36 2.69 20.37
C THR A 336 -5.33 3.69 19.86
N LEU A 337 -5.75 4.95 19.65
CA LEU A 337 -4.79 6.00 19.31
C LEU A 337 -3.77 6.19 20.45
N GLU A 338 -4.24 6.16 21.69
CA GLU A 338 -3.41 6.36 22.88
C GLU A 338 -2.40 5.21 23.06
N SER A 339 -2.82 3.96 22.83
CA SER A 339 -1.95 2.80 22.91
C SER A 339 -0.89 2.82 21.81
N ALA A 340 -1.27 3.14 20.58
CA ALA A 340 -0.36 3.28 19.44
C ALA A 340 0.68 4.40 19.64
N GLN A 341 0.25 5.57 20.10
CA GLN A 341 1.15 6.67 20.44
C GLN A 341 2.13 6.29 21.55
N ARG A 342 1.68 5.59 22.59
CA ARG A 342 2.54 5.11 23.67
C ARG A 342 3.54 4.08 23.14
N ALA A 343 3.07 3.09 22.38
CA ALA A 343 3.91 2.04 21.81
C ALA A 343 5.01 2.61 20.90
N LEU A 344 4.67 3.60 20.07
CA LEU A 344 5.66 4.31 19.25
C LEU A 344 6.68 5.04 20.12
N ARG A 345 6.24 5.85 21.10
CA ARG A 345 7.15 6.56 22.01
C ARG A 345 8.10 5.61 22.75
N GLU A 346 7.60 4.51 23.28
CA GLU A 346 8.41 3.49 23.96
C GLU A 346 9.39 2.79 23.01
N ASN A 347 8.97 2.51 21.77
CA ASN A 347 9.85 1.97 20.74
C ASN A 347 10.99 2.94 20.44
N ARG A 348 10.67 4.23 20.25
CA ARG A 348 11.69 5.27 20.02
C ARG A 348 12.62 5.43 21.23
N GLY A 349 12.09 5.40 22.45
CA GLY A 349 12.85 5.51 23.69
C GLY A 349 13.83 4.35 23.91
N ARG A 350 13.41 3.11 23.62
CA ARG A 350 14.29 1.92 23.69
C ARG A 350 15.50 2.02 22.77
N ARG A 351 15.39 2.71 21.62
CA ARG A 351 16.52 2.97 20.71
C ARG A 351 17.55 3.95 21.26
N LEU A 352 17.09 4.92 22.06
CA LEU A 352 17.94 5.98 22.61
C LEU A 352 18.62 5.58 23.91
N ALA A 353 18.17 4.50 24.55
CA ALA A 353 18.80 3.96 25.75
C ALA A 353 20.15 3.29 25.39
N PRO A 354 21.24 3.56 26.13
CA PRO A 354 22.49 2.82 25.98
C PRO A 354 22.24 1.34 26.23
N GLU A 355 22.79 0.45 25.39
CA GLU A 355 22.82 -0.98 25.70
C GLU A 355 23.46 -1.15 27.08
N SER A 356 22.71 -1.71 28.03
CA SER A 356 23.27 -2.08 29.33
C SER A 356 24.32 -3.16 29.08
N PRO A 357 25.56 -3.01 29.60
CA PRO A 357 26.57 -4.04 29.41
C PRO A 357 26.06 -5.37 29.99
N PRO A 358 26.38 -6.52 29.38
CA PRO A 358 25.95 -7.80 29.90
C PRO A 358 26.44 -7.92 31.35
N THR A 359 25.50 -8.18 32.26
CA THR A 359 25.80 -8.53 33.65
C THR A 359 26.63 -9.82 33.63
N ASN A 360 27.94 -9.68 33.74
CA ASN A 360 28.81 -10.78 34.12
C ASN A 360 28.44 -11.16 35.56
N GLU A 361 27.62 -12.19 35.71
CA GLU A 361 27.53 -12.89 36.98
C GLU A 361 28.90 -13.53 37.27
N PRO A 362 29.53 -13.24 38.43
CA PRO A 362 30.73 -13.96 38.82
C PRO A 362 30.33 -15.39 39.15
N HIS A 363 30.79 -16.35 38.34
CA HIS A 363 30.78 -17.76 38.69
C HIS A 363 31.47 -17.93 40.06
N GLY A 364 30.66 -18.22 41.07
CA GLY A 364 31.15 -18.60 42.39
C GLY A 364 31.95 -19.90 42.28
N VAL A 365 33.26 -19.79 42.43
CA VAL A 365 34.13 -20.94 42.69
C VAL A 365 33.89 -21.36 44.14
N LEU A 366 33.17 -22.46 44.33
CA LEU A 366 33.08 -23.14 45.60
C LEU A 366 34.46 -23.68 45.99
N ALA A 367 34.92 -23.28 47.17
CA ALA A 367 36.12 -23.75 47.81
C ALA A 367 36.00 -25.24 48.19
N ALA A 368 37.07 -26.00 47.96
CA ALA A 368 37.35 -27.26 48.65
C ALA A 368 38.39 -26.98 49.74
N GLY A 369 38.01 -27.23 50.99
CA GLY A 369 38.84 -27.18 52.18
C GLY A 369 38.33 -28.20 53.18
#